data_AF-A0A0F9KKG9-F1
#
_entry.id   AF-A0A0F9KKG9-F1
#
_cell.length_a   1.000
_cell.length_b   1.000
_cell.length_c   1.000
_cell.angle_alpha   90.00
_cell.angle_beta   90.00
_cell.angle_gamma   90.00
#
_symmetry.space_group_name_H-M   'P 1'
#
loop_
_entity.id
_entity.type
_entity.pdbx_description
1 polymer ?
#
loop_
_entity_poly.entity_id
_entity_poly.type
_entity_poly.pdbx_seq_one_letter_code
_entity_poly.pdbx_strand_id
1 'polypeptide(L)'
;MIDMEKVYGILEKNLEILRDMGDRIEKLEAVTIEVMDLAQAAKFLQFNERTLRKLTREGKVPAKKIGGSWRYSKSRLLDWLAES
;
A
#
# COMPACT_ATOMS: atom_id res chain seq x y z
N MET A 1 33.83 22.06 27.66
CA MET A 1 32.93 22.97 26.93
C MET A 1 32.61 22.29 25.62
N ILE A 2 31.34 21.96 25.36
CA ILE A 2 30.96 21.29 24.11
C ILE A 2 30.93 22.36 23.01
N ASP A 3 31.56 22.05 21.88
CA ASP A 3 31.54 22.89 20.68
C ASP A 3 30.11 22.91 20.11
N MET A 4 29.42 24.03 20.35
CA MET A 4 28.04 24.21 19.95
C MET A 4 27.89 24.23 18.42
N GLU A 5 28.88 24.74 17.67
CA GLU A 5 28.82 24.73 16.20
C GLU A 5 28.79 23.29 15.67
N LYS A 6 29.60 22.42 16.27
CA LYS A 6 29.61 20.99 15.92
C LYS A 6 28.30 20.29 16.27
N VAL A 7 27.67 20.65 17.39
CA VAL A 7 26.36 20.10 17.78
C VAL A 7 25.28 20.56 16.81
N TYR A 8 25.22 21.85 16.48
CA TYR A 8 24.25 22.38 15.52
C TYR A 8 24.41 21.76 14.14
N GLY A 9 25.64 21.60 13.64
CA GLY A 9 25.89 20.94 12.35
C GLY A 9 25.41 19.48 12.29
N ILE A 10 25.48 18.74 13.41
CA ILE A 10 24.92 17.38 13.49
C ILE A 10 23.38 17.43 13.46
N LEU A 11 22.77 18.37 14.18
CA LEU A 11 21.31 18.51 14.23
C LEU A 11 20.73 18.90 12.87
N GLU A 12 21.36 19.83 12.16
CA GLU A 12 20.95 20.25 10.81
C GLU A 12 21.00 19.08 9.83
N LYS A 13 22.09 18.30 9.87
CA LYS A 13 22.24 17.12 9.01
C LYS A 13 21.22 16.02 9.34
N ASN A 14 20.91 15.82 10.62
CA ASN A 14 19.87 14.87 11.03
C ASN A 14 18.48 15.31 10.59
N LEU A 15 18.18 16.62 10.69
CA LEU A 15 16.92 17.20 10.21
C LEU A 15 16.76 17.01 8.70
N GLU A 16 17.83 17.20 7.93
CA GLU A 16 17.83 16.98 6.48
C GLU A 16 17.57 15.51 6.13
N ILE A 17 18.22 14.57 6.83
CA ILE A 17 17.99 13.12 6.64
C ILE A 17 16.54 12.75 6.93
N LEU A 18 15.98 13.24 8.03
CA LEU A 18 14.59 12.94 8.40
C LEU A 18 13.60 13.49 7.37
N ARG A 19 13.89 14.64 6.78
CA ARG A 19 13.08 15.23 5.71
C ARG A 19 13.13 14.40 4.42
N ASP A 20 14.33 14.04 3.94
CA ASP A 20 14.49 13.19 2.75
C ASP A 20 13.81 11.82 2.94
N MET A 21 13.87 11.26 4.15
CA MET A 21 13.15 10.03 4.48
C MET A 21 11.62 10.20 4.40
N GLY A 22 11.09 11.32 4.89
CA GLY A 22 9.66 11.64 4.79
C GLY A 22 9.20 11.70 3.33
N ASP A 23 9.92 12.45 2.49
CA ASP A 23 9.62 12.60 1.06
C ASP A 23 9.68 11.24 0.32
N ARG A 24 10.64 10.38 0.69
CA ARG A 24 10.74 9.02 0.12
C ARG A 24 9.60 8.11 0.57
N ILE A 25 9.16 8.19 1.82
CA ILE A 25 8.03 7.42 2.33
C ILE A 25 6.75 7.82 1.59
N GLU A 26 6.48 9.13 1.48
CA GLU A 26 5.32 9.63 0.74
C GLU A 26 5.35 9.18 -0.73
N LYS A 27 6.53 9.21 -1.35
CA LYS A 27 6.71 8.74 -2.72
C LYS A 27 6.55 7.23 -2.87
N LEU A 28 7.00 6.43 -1.89
CA LEU A 28 6.80 4.98 -1.86
C LEU A 28 5.32 4.63 -1.64
N GLU A 29 4.61 5.39 -0.81
CA GLU A 29 3.17 5.28 -0.66
C GLU A 29 2.43 5.66 -1.95
N ALA A 30 2.86 6.70 -2.66
CA ALA A 30 2.32 7.10 -3.95
C ALA A 30 2.58 6.07 -5.06
N VAL A 31 3.58 5.18 -4.91
CA VAL A 31 3.68 3.93 -5.69
C VAL A 31 2.69 2.92 -5.11
N THR A 32 1.41 3.29 -5.07
CA THR A 32 0.36 2.34 -4.70
C THR A 32 0.25 1.30 -5.80
N ILE A 33 0.48 0.04 -5.44
CA ILE A 33 0.21 -1.10 -6.30
C ILE A 33 -1.29 -1.11 -6.63
N GLU A 34 -1.64 -0.66 -7.85
CA GLU A 34 -3.03 -0.62 -8.33
C GLU A 34 -3.65 -2.00 -8.48
N VAL A 35 -2.82 -3.04 -8.64
CA VAL A 35 -3.25 -4.41 -8.90
C VAL A 35 -2.75 -5.35 -7.82
N MET A 36 -3.67 -5.88 -7.03
CA MET A 36 -3.43 -6.82 -5.95
C MET A 36 -3.58 -8.27 -6.41
N ASP A 37 -2.83 -9.18 -5.78
CA ASP A 37 -3.13 -10.61 -5.80
C ASP A 37 -4.22 -10.98 -4.77
N LEU A 38 -4.53 -12.28 -4.65
CA LEU A 38 -5.54 -12.76 -3.71
C LEU A 38 -5.22 -12.43 -2.25
N ALA A 39 -3.96 -12.60 -1.82
CA ALA A 39 -3.57 -12.40 -0.43
C ALA A 39 -3.62 -10.91 -0.06
N GLN A 40 -3.12 -10.05 -0.95
CA GLN A 40 -3.18 -8.60 -0.81
C GLN A 40 -4.62 -8.09 -0.78
N ALA A 41 -5.47 -8.55 -1.71
CA ALA A 41 -6.88 -8.17 -1.74
C ALA A 41 -7.64 -8.71 -0.52
N ALA A 42 -7.32 -9.91 -0.04
CA ALA A 42 -7.90 -10.48 1.17
C ALA A 42 -7.57 -9.63 2.40
N LYS A 43 -6.30 -9.23 2.54
CA LYS A 43 -5.86 -8.31 3.58
C LYS A 43 -6.55 -6.95 3.47
N PHE A 44 -6.65 -6.40 2.26
CA PHE A 44 -7.28 -5.10 2.00
C PHE A 44 -8.77 -5.10 2.37
N LEU A 45 -9.51 -6.13 1.97
CA LEU A 45 -10.94 -6.29 2.27
C LEU A 45 -11.21 -6.90 3.66
N GLN A 46 -10.16 -7.22 4.42
CA GLN A 46 -10.24 -7.90 5.72
C GLN A 46 -10.99 -9.23 5.68
N PHE A 47 -10.81 -10.00 4.61
CA PHE A 47 -11.31 -11.37 4.48
C PHE A 47 -10.20 -12.39 4.67
N ASN A 48 -10.58 -13.59 5.12
CA ASN A 48 -9.71 -14.76 4.96
C ASN A 48 -9.56 -15.08 3.46
N GLU A 49 -8.35 -15.47 3.03
CA GLU A 49 -8.09 -15.81 1.62
C GLU A 49 -9.03 -16.88 1.05
N ARG A 50 -9.42 -17.86 1.86
CA ARG A 50 -10.38 -18.91 1.45
C ARG A 50 -11.75 -18.31 1.12
N THR A 51 -12.22 -17.36 1.92
CA THR A 51 -13.48 -16.66 1.71
C THR A 51 -13.41 -15.81 0.45
N LEU A 52 -12.37 -14.98 0.31
CA LEU A 52 -12.22 -14.13 -0.86
C LEU A 52 -12.10 -14.97 -2.14
N ARG A 53 -11.36 -16.09 -2.11
CA ARG A 53 -11.25 -17.01 -3.24
C ARG A 53 -12.60 -17.60 -3.65
N LYS A 54 -13.46 -17.95 -2.68
CA LYS A 54 -14.82 -18.44 -2.94
C LYS A 54 -15.65 -17.34 -3.61
N LEU A 55 -15.70 -16.14 -3.02
CA LEU A 55 -16.45 -15.00 -3.56
C LEU A 55 -15.99 -14.61 -4.97
N THR A 56 -14.68 -14.67 -5.23
CA THR A 56 -14.10 -14.39 -6.54
C THR A 56 -14.56 -15.40 -7.59
N ARG A 57 -14.57 -16.70 -7.25
CA ARG A 57 -15.06 -17.76 -8.15
C ARG A 57 -16.56 -17.65 -8.41
N GLU A 58 -17.31 -17.16 -7.43
CA GLU A 58 -18.75 -16.89 -7.53
C GLU A 58 -19.06 -15.58 -8.26
N GLY A 59 -18.05 -14.80 -8.66
CA GLY A 59 -18.23 -13.51 -9.33
C GLY A 59 -18.78 -12.39 -8.45
N LYS A 60 -18.73 -12.56 -7.12
CA LYS A 60 -19.29 -11.61 -6.13
C LYS A 60 -18.36 -10.46 -5.76
N VAL A 61 -17.09 -10.55 -6.15
CA VAL A 61 -16.07 -9.52 -5.91
C VAL A 61 -15.38 -9.23 -7.25
N PRO A 62 -15.19 -7.95 -7.63
CA PRO A 62 -14.59 -7.62 -8.91
C PRO A 62 -13.13 -8.07 -8.97
N ALA A 63 -12.84 -8.95 -9.93
CA ALA A 63 -11.51 -9.51 -10.16
C ALA A 63 -11.38 -9.99 -11.60
N LYS A 64 -10.14 -10.08 -12.10
CA LYS A 64 -9.84 -10.62 -13.42
C LYS A 64 -8.84 -11.78 -13.31
N LYS A 65 -9.07 -12.85 -14.07
CA LYS A 65 -8.14 -13.97 -14.18
C LYS A 65 -7.13 -13.70 -15.29
N ILE A 66 -5.84 -13.68 -14.97
CA ILE A 66 -4.73 -13.41 -15.91
C ILE A 66 -3.62 -14.42 -15.65
N GLY A 67 -3.20 -15.17 -16.67
CA GLY A 67 -2.12 -16.15 -16.54
C GLY A 67 -2.36 -17.22 -15.45
N GLY A 68 -3.61 -17.61 -15.22
CA GLY A 68 -3.98 -18.60 -14.19
C GLY A 68 -4.15 -18.04 -12.77
N SER A 69 -3.78 -16.77 -12.53
CA SER A 69 -3.90 -16.10 -11.23
C SER A 69 -5.01 -15.05 -11.25
N TRP A 70 -5.59 -14.77 -10.08
CA TRP A 70 -6.55 -13.68 -9.90
C TRP A 70 -5.83 -12.36 -9.62
N ARG A 71 -6.37 -11.28 -10.19
CA ARG A 71 -5.90 -9.91 -10.01
C ARG A 71 -7.07 -9.01 -9.66
N TYR A 72 -6.86 -8.14 -8.68
CA TYR A 72 -7.86 -7.24 -8.13
C TYR A 72 -7.38 -5.81 -8.30
N SER A 73 -8.19 -4.96 -8.93
CA SER A 73 -7.89 -3.54 -9.02
C SER A 73 -8.34 -2.86 -7.74
N LYS A 74 -7.45 -2.09 -7.10
CA LYS A 74 -7.78 -1.36 -5.87
C LYS A 74 -8.92 -0.36 -6.09
N SER A 75 -8.84 0.44 -7.15
CA SER A 75 -9.88 1.39 -7.55
C SER A 75 -11.22 0.70 -7.77
N ARG A 76 -11.27 -0.39 -8.53
CA ARG A 76 -12.52 -1.16 -8.75
C ARG A 76 -13.10 -1.76 -7.48
N LEU A 77 -12.27 -2.20 -6.53
CA LEU A 77 -12.74 -2.67 -5.24
C LEU A 77 -13.34 -1.53 -4.40
N LEU A 78 -12.72 -0.34 -4.43
CA LEU A 78 -13.24 0.85 -3.72
C LEU A 78 -14.58 1.30 -4.31
N ASP A 79 -14.69 1.38 -5.63
CA ASP A 79 -15.95 1.74 -6.31
C ASP A 79 -17.06 0.75 -5.91
N TRP A 80 -16.75 -0.55 -5.97
CA TRP A 80 -17.68 -1.62 -5.58
C TRP A 80 -18.13 -1.52 -4.11
N LEU A 81 -17.24 -1.12 -3.20
CA LEU A 81 -17.59 -0.91 -1.79
C LEU A 81 -18.45 0.34 -1.59
N ALA A 82 -18.31 1.37 -2.43
CA ALA A 82 -19.07 2.61 -2.33
C ALA A 82 -20.47 2.53 -2.97
N GLU A 83 -20.67 1.60 -3.91
CA GLU A 83 -21.95 1.36 -4.60
C GLU A 83 -23.00 0.59 -3.76
N SER A 84 -22.70 0.27 -2.49
CA SER A 84 -23.55 -0.53 -1.58
C SER A 84 -24.40 0.30 -0.63
#